data_AF-A0A6V7XTJ6-F1
#
_entry.id   AF-A0A6V7XTJ6-F1
#
_cell.length_a   1.000
_cell.length_b   1.000
_cell.length_c   1.000
_cell.angle_alpha   90.00
_cell.angle_beta   90.00
_cell.angle_gamma   90.00
#
_symmetry.space_group_name_H-M   'P 1'
#
loop_
_entity.id
_entity.type
_entity.pdbx_description
1 polymer ?
#
loop_
_entity_poly.entity_id
_entity_poly.type
_entity_poly.pdbx_seq_one_letter_code
_entity_poly.pdbx_strand_id
1 'polypeptide(L)' 'MEITITLGNESIYSNVKPKGQLHCWVRSFIADLLASTSKDWITIFGFHNSRTYNNQWMVSLFL' A
#
# COMPACT_ATOMS: atom_id res chain seq x y z
N MET A 1 -1.71 9.86 -4.68
CA MET A 1 -1.80 9.53 -6.12
C MET A 1 -0.87 8.38 -6.39
N GLU A 2 -1.26 7.52 -7.32
CA GLU A 2 -0.59 6.26 -7.56
C GLU A 2 -0.56 5.92 -9.05
N ILE A 3 0.44 5.13 -9.43
CA ILE A 3 0.52 4.49 -10.74
C ILE A 3 0.69 3.00 -10.51
N THR A 4 -0.21 2.19 -11.07
CA THR A 4 -0.10 0.73 -11.00
C THR A 4 1.10 0.25 -11.79
N ILE A 5 1.92 -0.58 -11.16
CA ILE A 5 3.14 -1.13 -11.76
C ILE A 5 2.94 -2.61 -12.08
N THR A 6 3.49 -3.03 -13.21
CA THR A 6 3.55 -4.45 -13.57
C THR A 6 4.71 -5.09 -12.83
N LEU A 7 4.47 -6.29 -12.29
CA LEU A 7 5.50 -7.08 -11.64
C LEU A 7 6.06 -8.08 -12.65
N GLY A 8 7.33 -7.94 -13.01
CA GLY A 8 7.97 -8.82 -14.00
C GLY A 8 8.29 -10.23 -13.49
N ASN A 9 8.21 -10.48 -12.18
CA ASN A 9 8.49 -11.78 -11.57
C ASN A 9 7.21 -12.35 -10.95
N GLU A 10 6.63 -13.37 -11.56
CA GLU A 10 5.37 -13.99 -11.11
C GLU A 10 5.50 -14.82 -9.84
N SER A 11 6.71 -15.26 -9.46
CA SER A 11 6.92 -16.07 -8.25
C SER A 11 6.45 -15.36 -6.98
N ILE A 12 6.38 -14.03 -6.99
CA ILE A 12 5.93 -13.22 -5.85
C ILE A 12 4.45 -13.44 -5.51
N TYR A 13 3.62 -13.92 -6.45
CA TYR A 13 2.19 -14.16 -6.21
C TYR A 13 1.96 -15.29 -5.20
N SER A 14 2.92 -16.20 -5.04
CA SER A 14 2.93 -17.21 -3.97
C SER A 14 2.89 -16.61 -2.55
N ASN A 15 3.24 -15.32 -2.41
CA ASN A 15 3.23 -14.61 -1.13
C ASN A 15 1.92 -13.86 -0.84
N VAL A 16 0.94 -13.90 -1.75
CA VAL A 16 -0.42 -13.40 -1.51
C VAL A 16 -1.14 -14.42 -0.62
N LYS A 17 -1.65 -13.98 0.53
CA LYS A 17 -2.25 -14.86 1.54
C LYS A 17 -3.59 -14.30 2.04
N PRO A 18 -4.58 -15.16 2.33
CA PRO A 18 -5.90 -14.70 2.81
C PRO A 18 -5.88 -14.21 4.27
N LYS A 19 -4.81 -14.49 5.04
CA LYS A 19 -4.70 -14.13 6.46
C LYS A 19 -3.43 -13.32 6.70
N GLY A 20 -3.52 -12.34 7.61
CA GLY A 20 -2.40 -11.48 8.03
C GLY A 20 -2.07 -10.33 7.08
N GLN A 21 -2.89 -10.14 6.04
CA GLN A 21 -2.73 -9.12 5.00
C GLN A 21 -4.04 -8.33 4.84
N LEU A 22 -3.94 -7.09 4.36
CA LEU A 22 -5.07 -6.21 4.05
C LEU A 22 -4.97 -5.73 2.62
N HIS A 23 -6.10 -5.78 1.89
CA HIS A 23 -6.17 -5.27 0.53
C HIS A 23 -5.70 -3.82 0.44
N CYS A 24 -5.09 -3.47 -0.70
CA CYS A 24 -4.51 -2.16 -0.96
C CYS A 24 -5.48 -1.02 -0.66
N TRP A 25 -6.74 -1.14 -1.07
CA TRP A 25 -7.76 -0.11 -0.85
C TRP A 25 -8.07 0.14 0.64
N VAL A 26 -8.06 -0.90 1.48
CA VAL A 26 -8.25 -0.76 2.93
C VAL A 26 -7.04 -0.05 3.54
N ARG A 27 -5.84 -0.46 3.13
CA ARG A 27 -4.58 0.15 3.61
C ARG A 27 -4.48 1.62 3.21
N SER A 28 -4.84 1.98 1.98
CA SER A 28 -4.82 3.37 1.52
C SER A 28 -5.85 4.20 2.29
N PHE A 29 -7.07 3.69 2.46
CA PHE A 29 -8.10 4.38 3.24
C PHE A 29 -7.67 4.65 4.69
N ILE A 30 -7.09 3.65 5.37
CA ILE A 30 -6.60 3.82 6.75
C ILE A 30 -5.43 4.82 6.81
N ALA A 31 -4.50 4.75 5.85
CA ALA A 31 -3.38 5.68 5.80
C ALA A 31 -3.85 7.12 5.55
N ASP A 32 -4.81 7.33 4.66
CA ASP A 32 -5.42 8.65 4.40
C ASP A 32 -6.14 9.20 5.65
N LEU A 33 -6.80 8.33 6.43
CA LEU A 33 -7.53 8.72 7.63
C LEU A 33 -6.62 9.11 8.80
N LEU A 34 -5.47 8.44 8.95
CA LEU A 34 -4.66 8.49 10.17
C LEU A 34 -3.35 9.28 10.03
N ALA A 35 -2.88 9.53 8.82
CA ALA A 35 -1.59 10.17 8.61
C ALA A 35 -1.64 11.70 8.81
N SER A 36 -0.75 12.22 9.66
CA SER A 36 -0.54 13.67 9.81
C SER A 36 0.63 14.18 8.96
N THR A 37 1.52 13.29 8.52
CA THR A 37 2.66 13.59 7.65
C THR A 37 2.79 12.55 6.55
N SER A 38 3.47 12.89 5.45
CA SER A 38 3.76 11.90 4.38
C SER A 38 4.53 10.69 4.91
N LYS A 39 5.37 10.88 5.93
CA LYS A 39 6.11 9.78 6.58
C LYS A 39 5.18 8.85 7.34
N ASP A 40 4.17 9.39 8.03
CA ASP A 40 3.16 8.59 8.72
C ASP A 40 2.35 7.77 7.71
N TRP A 41 1.94 8.40 6.60
CA TRP A 41 1.20 7.70 5.55
C TRP A 41 1.97 6.49 5.03
N ILE A 42 3.26 6.67 4.69
CA ILE A 42 4.12 5.59 4.20
C ILE A 42 4.25 4.48 5.26
N THR A 43 4.39 4.85 6.53
CA THR A 43 4.53 3.90 7.64
C THR A 43 3.25 3.10 7.83
N ILE A 44 2.10 3.77 7.85
CA ILE A 44 0.78 3.15 8.07
C ILE A 44 0.39 2.26 6.89
N PHE A 45 0.55 2.76 5.66
CA PHE A 45 0.23 2.00 4.45
C PHE A 45 1.08 0.73 4.30
N GLY A 46 2.31 0.75 4.83
CA GLY A 46 3.23 -0.39 4.81
C GLY A 46 2.78 -1.59 5.64
N PHE A 47 1.91 -1.40 6.63
CA PHE A 47 1.41 -2.51 7.44
C PHE A 47 0.52 -3.46 6.63
N HIS A 48 0.62 -4.75 6.93
CA HIS A 48 -0.23 -5.81 6.35
C HIS A 48 -0.26 -5.84 4.81
N ASN A 49 0.86 -5.53 4.15
CA ASN A 49 0.93 -5.49 2.68
C ASN A 49 0.42 -6.79 2.03
N SER A 50 -0.64 -6.67 1.22
CA SER A 50 -1.27 -7.80 0.52
C SER A 50 -0.63 -8.20 -0.79
N ARG A 51 0.30 -7.40 -1.33
CA ARG A 51 0.86 -7.57 -2.68
C ARG A 51 -0.20 -7.60 -3.78
N THR A 52 -1.38 -7.05 -3.51
CA THR A 52 -2.46 -6.86 -4.50
C THR A 52 -2.53 -5.38 -4.86
N TYR A 53 -2.75 -5.05 -6.14
CA TYR A 53 -2.77 -3.66 -6.61
C TYR A 53 -1.48 -2.92 -6.23
N ASN A 54 -0.36 -3.42 -6.76
CA ASN A 54 0.98 -2.90 -6.49
C ASN A 54 1.18 -1.63 -7.28
N ASN A 55 1.41 -0.52 -6.56
CA ASN A 55 1.52 0.79 -7.15
C ASN A 55 2.79 1.49 -6.64
N GLN A 56 3.32 2.39 -7.46
CA GLN A 56 4.20 3.45 -6.99
C GLN A 56 3.33 4.59 -6.45
N TRP A 57 3.48 4.90 -5.16
CA TRP A 57 2.70 5.93 -4.49
C TRP A 57 3.49 7.24 -4.41
N MET A 58 2.85 8.33 -4.83
CA MET A 58 3.29 9.70 -4.59
C MET A 58 2.42 10.31 -3.50
N VAL A 59 3.05 10.64 -2.39
CA VAL A 59 2.39 11.11 -1.17
C VAL A 59 2.88 12.51 -0.84
N SER A 60 1.96 13.46 -0.89
CA SER A 60 2.19 14.86 -0.50
C SER A 60 1.05 15.28 0.40
N LEU A 61 1.34 15.49 1.68
CA LEU A 61 0.44 16.14 2.63
C LEU A 61 0.85 17.61 2.68
N PHE A 62 -0.04 18.49 2.22
CA PHE A 62 0.12 19.93 2.44
C PHE A 62 -0.42 20.23 3.84
N LEU A 63 0.44 20.82 4.68
CA LEU A 63 0.05 21.45 5.95
C LEU A 63 -0.40 22.88 5.67
#